data_AF-A0A815MXT4-F1
#
_entry.id   AF-A0A815MXT4-F1
#
_cell.length_a   1.000
_cell.length_b   1.000
_cell.length_c   1.000
_cell.angle_alpha   90.00
_cell.angle_beta   90.00
_cell.angle_gamma   90.00
#
_symmetry.space_group_name_H-M   'P 1'
#
loop_
_entity.id
_entity.type
_entity.pdbx_description
1 polymer ?
#
loop_
_entity_poly.entity_id
_entity_poly.type
_entity_poly.pdbx_seq_one_letter_code
_entity_poly.pdbx_strand_id
1 'polypeptide(L)'
;MNRFGDMAYEEFKQQMNEFKMSANVETISLDRHTFLVSSNVAIPGAVDWHSNGYVIPMKYQGQCGSRQAFFATDFVDMRAQNETGLRNAIAINALQDSFRFCKLDIYKEPDCSSTELDHGVLAVDYDKSRS
;
A
#
# COMPACT_ATOMS: atom_id res chain seq x y z
N MET A 1 16.43 -10.42 10.49
CA MET A 1 15.41 -11.39 10.94
C MET A 1 14.19 -10.69 11.54
N ASN A 2 13.00 -11.18 11.20
CA ASN A 2 11.69 -10.80 11.75
C ASN A 2 10.84 -12.07 11.98
N ARG A 3 9.57 -11.92 12.36
CA ARG A 3 8.58 -12.98 12.63
C ARG A 3 8.26 -13.93 11.46
N PHE A 4 8.78 -13.66 10.27
CA PHE A 4 8.65 -14.56 9.12
C PHE A 4 9.94 -15.34 8.86
N GLY A 5 10.97 -15.26 9.71
CA GLY A 5 12.28 -15.86 9.45
C GLY A 5 12.29 -17.40 9.43
N ASP A 6 11.29 -18.03 10.04
CA ASP A 6 11.13 -19.48 10.16
C ASP A 6 10.20 -20.09 9.12
N MET A 7 9.61 -19.27 8.26
CA MET A 7 8.57 -19.68 7.33
C MET A 7 9.14 -19.93 5.93
N ALA A 8 8.71 -20.99 5.26
CA ALA A 8 9.10 -21.25 3.88
C ALA A 8 8.48 -20.21 2.92
N TYR A 9 9.07 -20.03 1.74
CA TYR A 9 8.55 -19.08 0.73
C TYR A 9 7.07 -19.34 0.38
N GLU A 10 6.71 -20.61 0.16
CA GLU A 10 5.32 -20.98 -0.17
C GLU A 10 4.34 -20.71 0.98
N GLU A 11 4.77 -20.93 2.22
CA GLU A 11 3.96 -20.62 3.41
C GLU A 11 3.77 -19.10 3.54
N PHE A 12 4.82 -18.32 3.28
CA PHE A 12 4.75 -16.86 3.26
C PHE A 12 3.78 -16.38 2.19
N LYS A 13 3.89 -16.92 0.97
CA LYS A 13 3.00 -16.60 -0.14
C LYS A 13 1.54 -16.90 0.17
N GLN A 14 1.26 -18.07 0.77
CA GLN A 14 -0.09 -18.45 1.19
C GLN A 14 -0.63 -17.53 2.28
N GLN A 15 0.17 -17.19 3.29
CA GLN A 15 -0.24 -16.27 4.35
C GLN A 15 -0.46 -14.83 3.85
N MET A 16 0.32 -14.40 2.86
CA MET A 16 0.23 -13.08 2.25
C MET A 16 -0.95 -12.96 1.26
N ASN A 17 -1.55 -14.09 0.89
CA ASN A 17 -2.75 -14.28 0.07
C ASN A 17 -2.67 -13.50 -1.25
N GLU A 18 -2.31 -14.19 -2.35
CA GLU A 18 -2.11 -13.61 -3.68
C GLU A 18 -3.28 -12.69 -4.07
N PHE A 19 -3.12 -11.37 -3.91
CA PHE A 19 -4.02 -10.42 -4.57
C PHE A 19 -3.72 -10.53 -6.07
N LYS A 20 -4.63 -11.14 -6.83
CA LYS A 20 -4.58 -11.06 -8.28
C LYS A 20 -5.46 -9.91 -8.69
N MET A 21 -4.83 -8.78 -9.00
CA MET A 21 -5.53 -7.68 -9.63
C MET A 21 -6.16 -8.21 -10.92
N SER A 22 -7.49 -8.28 -10.98
CA SER A 22 -8.20 -8.83 -12.13
C SER A 22 -7.80 -8.06 -13.38
N ALA A 23 -7.33 -8.74 -14.43
CA ALA A 23 -6.99 -8.11 -15.70
C ALA A 23 -8.20 -7.42 -16.37
N ASN A 24 -9.42 -7.77 -15.95
CA ASN A 24 -10.68 -7.26 -16.51
C ASN A 24 -11.25 -6.09 -15.68
N VAL A 25 -10.45 -5.07 -15.35
CA VAL A 25 -10.98 -3.78 -14.86
C VAL A 25 -11.59 -2.95 -16.01
N GLU A 26 -12.02 -3.57 -17.11
CA GLU A 26 -12.53 -2.85 -18.28
C GLU A 26 -14.05 -2.65 -18.31
N THR A 27 -14.85 -3.32 -17.47
CA THR A 27 -16.33 -3.27 -17.62
C THR A 27 -17.09 -3.23 -16.31
N ILE A 28 -16.82 -2.21 -15.50
CA ILE A 28 -17.86 -1.70 -14.60
C ILE A 28 -18.02 -0.22 -14.91
N SER A 29 -19.18 0.13 -15.47
CA SER A 29 -19.69 1.50 -15.61
C SER A 29 -19.96 2.09 -14.21
N LEU A 30 -18.91 2.19 -13.40
CA LEU A 30 -18.89 3.00 -12.20
C LEU A 30 -18.50 4.39 -12.63
N ASP A 31 -19.12 5.39 -12.01
CA ASP A 31 -18.81 6.80 -12.15
C ASP A 31 -17.35 7.04 -11.70
N ARG A 32 -16.41 6.77 -12.62
CA ARG A 32 -14.97 6.81 -12.35
C ARG A 32 -14.57 8.26 -12.23
N HIS A 33 -14.40 8.69 -10.99
CA HIS A 33 -13.78 9.97 -10.68
C HIS A 33 -12.29 9.86 -11.01
N THR A 34 -11.91 10.26 -12.22
CA THR A 34 -10.50 10.44 -12.57
C THR A 34 -9.94 11.54 -11.67
N PHE A 35 -8.86 11.25 -10.95
CA PHE A 35 -8.16 12.27 -10.20
C PHE A 35 -7.57 13.30 -11.18
N LEU A 36 -8.02 14.54 -11.10
CA LEU A 36 -7.49 15.64 -11.89
C LEU A 36 -6.40 16.33 -11.08
N VAL A 37 -5.17 16.29 -11.61
CA VAL A 37 -4.07 17.08 -11.05
C VAL A 37 -4.35 18.54 -11.37
N SER A 38 -4.53 19.36 -10.33
CA SER A 38 -4.62 20.81 -10.51
C SER A 38 -3.25 21.35 -10.95
N SER A 39 -3.21 21.98 -12.13
CA SER A 39 -1.98 22.53 -12.72
C SER A 39 -1.41 23.72 -11.95
N ASN A 40 -2.19 24.34 -11.07
CA ASN A 40 -1.82 25.57 -10.33
C ASN A 40 -1.49 25.30 -8.86
N VAL A 41 -1.23 24.06 -8.47
CA VAL A 41 -0.89 23.70 -7.08
C VAL A 41 0.60 23.45 -6.96
N ALA A 42 1.26 24.22 -6.09
CA ALA A 42 2.63 23.94 -5.70
C ALA A 42 2.68 22.64 -4.88
N ILE A 43 3.33 21.61 -5.44
CA ILE A 43 3.51 20.34 -4.74
C ILE A 43 4.72 20.48 -3.80
N PRO A 44 4.53 20.33 -2.47
CA PRO A 44 5.63 20.47 -1.51
C PRO A 44 6.74 19.44 -1.74
N GLY A 45 7.90 19.67 -1.11
CA GLY A 45 9.07 18.79 -1.20
C GLY A 45 8.88 17.48 -0.42
N ALA A 46 8.17 17.55 0.70
CA ALA A 46 7.82 16.43 1.54
C ALA A 46 6.44 16.66 2.17
N VAL A 47 5.69 15.59 2.41
CA VAL A 47 4.44 15.60 3.16
C VAL A 47 4.41 14.38 4.05
N ASP A 48 4.04 14.58 5.31
CA ASP A 48 3.79 13.51 6.27
C ASP A 48 2.35 13.66 6.81
N TRP A 49 1.50 12.70 6.53
CA TRP A 49 0.12 12.69 7.02
C TRP A 49 -0.03 12.03 8.38
N HIS A 50 0.99 11.30 8.86
CA HIS A 50 1.01 10.72 10.20
C HIS A 50 1.02 11.82 11.27
N SER A 51 1.90 12.82 11.12
CA SER A 51 1.99 13.96 12.04
C SER A 51 0.71 14.79 12.16
N ASN A 52 -0.18 14.70 11.17
CA ASN A 52 -1.44 15.42 11.16
C ASN A 52 -2.61 14.64 11.81
N GLY A 53 -2.34 13.48 12.40
CA GLY A 53 -3.35 12.67 13.10
C GLY A 53 -4.31 11.93 12.17
N TYR A 54 -4.02 11.86 10.87
CA TYR A 54 -4.87 11.20 9.88
C TYR A 54 -4.55 9.71 9.73
N VAL A 55 -3.40 9.26 10.20
CA VAL A 55 -2.95 7.87 10.06
C VAL A 55 -3.32 7.11 11.32
N ILE A 56 -4.11 6.06 11.15
CA ILE A 56 -4.47 5.15 12.24
C ILE A 56 -3.27 4.28 12.65
N PRO A 57 -3.22 3.79 13.91
CA PRO A 57 -2.15 2.91 14.38
C PRO A 57 -2.01 1.64 13.54
N MET A 58 -0.78 1.13 13.44
CA MET A 58 -0.49 -0.07 12.66
C MET A 58 -1.30 -1.27 13.16
N LYS A 59 -2.09 -1.85 12.27
CA LYS A 59 -2.88 -3.06 12.53
C LYS A 59 -2.08 -4.30 12.12
N TYR A 60 -2.39 -5.45 12.71
CA TYR A 60 -1.73 -6.72 12.41
C TYR A 60 -2.74 -7.77 11.92
N GLN A 61 -2.55 -8.25 10.68
CA GLN A 61 -3.48 -9.12 9.95
C GLN A 61 -3.51 -10.60 10.42
N GLY A 62 -2.63 -11.03 11.31
CA GLY A 62 -2.59 -12.44 11.72
C GLY A 62 -2.08 -13.39 10.62
N GLN A 63 -2.52 -14.64 10.70
CA GLN A 63 -2.35 -15.68 9.68
C GLN A 63 -3.59 -15.83 8.77
N CYS A 64 -4.54 -14.90 8.85
CA CYS A 64 -5.87 -15.05 8.26
C CYS A 64 -5.94 -14.65 6.77
N GLY A 65 -4.84 -14.16 6.17
CA GLY A 65 -4.85 -13.70 4.76
C GLY A 65 -5.83 -12.53 4.50
N SER A 66 -6.27 -11.82 5.54
CA SER A 66 -7.32 -10.78 5.52
C SER A 66 -6.81 -9.38 5.17
N ARG A 67 -5.58 -9.27 4.68
CA ARG A 67 -4.89 -8.02 4.34
C ARG A 67 -5.72 -7.03 3.51
N GLN A 68 -6.41 -7.53 2.49
CA GLN A 68 -7.24 -6.71 1.62
C GLN A 68 -8.40 -6.05 2.40
N ALA A 69 -8.94 -6.75 3.41
CA ALA A 69 -9.97 -6.20 4.29
C ALA A 69 -9.38 -5.15 5.24
N PHE A 70 -8.18 -5.38 5.80
CA PHE A 70 -7.49 -4.39 6.63
C PHE A 70 -7.23 -3.10 5.85
N PHE A 71 -6.71 -3.22 4.63
CA PHE A 71 -6.52 -2.10 3.72
C PHE A 71 -7.83 -1.35 3.41
N ALA A 72 -8.90 -2.08 3.09
CA ALA A 72 -10.20 -1.47 2.80
C ALA A 72 -10.77 -0.73 4.02
N THR A 73 -10.64 -1.29 5.22
CA THR A 73 -11.07 -0.62 6.45
C THR A 73 -10.23 0.61 6.74
N ASP A 74 -8.90 0.53 6.56
CA ASP A 74 -7.99 1.64 6.83
C ASP A 74 -8.28 2.82 5.89
N PHE A 75 -8.55 2.53 4.62
CA PHE A 75 -8.96 3.54 3.64
C PHE A 75 -10.28 4.22 4.02
N VAL A 76 -11.28 3.46 4.47
CA VAL A 76 -12.58 4.01 4.89
C VAL A 76 -12.44 4.84 6.17
N ASP A 77 -11.71 4.32 7.17
CA ASP A 77 -11.48 4.98 8.45
C ASP A 77 -10.75 6.32 8.25
N MET A 78 -9.71 6.35 7.41
CA MET A 78 -8.95 7.57 7.13
C MET A 78 -9.73 8.58 6.29
N ARG A 79 -10.63 8.10 5.42
CA ARG A 79 -11.58 8.96 4.71
C ARG A 79 -12.64 9.55 5.64
N ALA A 80 -13.04 8.84 6.69
CA ALA A 80 -14.00 9.36 7.67
C ALA A 80 -13.39 10.48 8.54
N GLN A 81 -12.09 10.41 8.83
CA GLN A 81 -11.38 11.42 9.63
C GLN A 81 -11.12 12.74 8.88
N ASN A 82 -11.24 12.76 7.55
CA ASN A 82 -11.05 13.96 6.74
C ASN A 82 -11.87 13.87 5.45
N GLU A 83 -12.72 14.87 5.16
CA GLU A 83 -13.52 14.90 3.92
C GLU A 83 -12.66 14.99 2.65
N THR A 84 -11.44 15.54 2.75
CA THR A 84 -10.39 15.48 1.71
C THR A 84 -9.56 14.19 1.75
N GLY A 85 -10.03 13.21 2.52
CA GLY A 85 -9.30 12.07 3.07
C GLY A 85 -8.38 11.34 2.12
N LEU A 86 -7.24 10.95 2.69
CA LEU A 86 -6.12 10.30 2.03
C LEU A 86 -6.59 9.24 1.02
N ARG A 87 -6.55 9.56 -0.28
CA ARG A 87 -6.90 8.63 -1.36
C ARG A 87 -5.69 7.88 -1.88
N ASN A 88 -4.74 7.56 -1.00
CA ASN A 88 -3.42 7.07 -1.38
C ASN A 88 -3.32 5.55 -1.24
N ALA A 89 -4.39 4.88 -1.63
CA ALA A 89 -4.50 3.44 -1.71
C ALA A 89 -3.69 2.97 -2.93
N ILE A 90 -2.61 2.22 -2.72
CA ILE A 90 -1.73 1.73 -3.78
C ILE A 90 -1.53 0.21 -3.67
N ALA A 91 -1.16 -0.42 -4.78
CA ALA A 91 -0.77 -1.83 -4.80
C ALA A 91 0.70 -1.95 -5.23
N ILE A 92 1.43 -2.89 -4.61
CA ILE A 92 2.86 -3.12 -4.82
C ILE A 92 3.14 -4.62 -5.01
N ASN A 93 4.33 -4.93 -5.54
CA ASN A 93 4.90 -6.28 -5.55
C ASN A 93 5.70 -6.50 -4.26
N ALA A 94 5.20 -7.35 -3.36
CA ALA A 94 5.71 -7.50 -2.00
C ALA A 94 6.01 -8.95 -1.60
N LEU A 95 5.91 -9.90 -2.54
CA LEU A 95 6.20 -11.31 -2.27
C LEU A 95 7.70 -11.65 -2.29
N GLN A 96 8.58 -10.70 -2.56
CA GLN A 96 10.02 -10.93 -2.59
C GLN A 96 10.62 -11.06 -1.18
N ASP A 97 11.60 -11.96 -1.01
CA ASP A 97 12.27 -12.15 0.28
C ASP A 97 13.03 -10.88 0.74
N SER A 98 13.53 -10.09 -0.21
CA SER A 98 14.12 -8.77 0.05
C SER A 98 13.13 -7.81 0.71
N PHE A 99 11.87 -7.78 0.26
CA PHE A 99 10.80 -7.02 0.89
C PHE A 99 10.42 -7.61 2.24
N ARG A 100 10.24 -8.93 2.29
CA ARG A 100 9.86 -9.68 3.50
C ARG A 100 10.78 -9.40 4.68
N PHE A 101 12.08 -9.28 4.45
CA PHE A 101 13.07 -9.03 5.48
C PHE A 101 13.62 -7.60 5.48
N CYS A 102 13.00 -6.69 4.71
CA CYS A 102 13.42 -5.31 4.62
C CYS A 102 13.40 -4.63 6.01
N LYS A 103 14.49 -3.93 6.31
CA LYS A 103 14.64 -3.04 7.48
C LYS A 103 15.23 -1.69 7.09
N LEU A 104 15.33 -1.44 5.79
CA LEU A 104 15.96 -0.24 5.24
C LEU A 104 14.93 0.88 5.17
N ASP A 105 15.41 2.10 5.29
CA ASP A 105 14.58 3.30 5.13
C ASP A 105 14.11 3.49 3.68
N ILE A 106 14.91 3.01 2.71
CA ILE A 106 14.60 3.04 1.28
C ILE A 106 14.71 1.63 0.73
N TYR A 107 13.61 1.13 0.18
CA TYR A 107 13.55 -0.19 -0.44
C TYR A 107 13.67 -0.07 -1.96
N LYS A 108 14.60 -0.83 -2.55
CA LYS A 108 14.77 -0.95 -3.99
C LYS A 108 15.07 -2.40 -4.35
N GLU A 109 14.30 -2.91 -5.29
CA GLU A 109 14.36 -4.29 -5.73
C GLU A 109 14.46 -4.34 -7.25
N PRO A 110 15.61 -4.77 -7.80
CA PRO A 110 15.81 -4.90 -9.24
C PRO A 110 14.74 -5.74 -9.95
N ASP A 111 14.24 -6.78 -9.29
CA ASP A 111 13.27 -7.71 -9.85
C ASP A 111 11.81 -7.29 -9.55
N CYS A 112 11.59 -6.05 -9.11
CA CYS A 112 10.25 -5.54 -8.79
C CYS A 112 9.41 -5.36 -10.06
N SER A 113 8.27 -6.03 -10.14
CA SER A 113 7.33 -5.89 -11.24
C SER A 113 6.38 -4.71 -11.03
N SER A 114 6.21 -3.89 -12.07
CA SER A 114 5.22 -2.80 -12.09
C SER A 114 3.81 -3.25 -12.48
N THR A 115 3.66 -4.50 -12.92
CA THR A 115 2.40 -5.07 -13.42
C THR A 115 1.88 -6.22 -12.56
N GLU A 116 2.76 -6.96 -11.90
CA GLU A 116 2.40 -8.04 -10.99
C GLU A 116 2.32 -7.51 -9.56
N LEU A 117 1.16 -6.93 -9.23
CA LEU A 117 0.88 -6.37 -7.91
C LEU A 117 0.14 -7.40 -7.05
N ASP A 118 0.63 -7.62 -5.83
CA ASP A 118 0.17 -8.68 -4.93
C ASP A 118 -0.21 -8.19 -3.52
N HIS A 119 0.04 -6.92 -3.22
CA HIS A 119 -0.18 -6.35 -1.90
C HIS A 119 -0.73 -4.92 -1.96
N GLY A 120 -1.92 -4.70 -1.40
CA GLY A 120 -2.44 -3.35 -1.13
C GLY A 120 -1.80 -2.73 0.10
N VAL A 121 -1.29 -1.50 -0.03
CA VAL A 121 -0.68 -0.69 1.04
C VAL A 121 -1.13 0.76 0.93
N LEU A 122 -0.91 1.54 1.98
CA LEU A 122 -1.29 2.94 2.02
C LEU A 122 -0.04 3.83 2.00
N ALA A 123 0.02 4.77 1.04
CA ALA A 123 1.07 5.78 1.05
C ALA A 123 0.68 6.93 1.98
N VAL A 124 1.41 7.03 3.10
CA VAL A 124 1.12 7.95 4.21
C VAL A 124 2.08 9.15 4.28
N ASP A 125 3.13 9.16 3.46
CA ASP A 125 4.12 10.23 3.35
C ASP A 125 4.87 10.19 2.00
N TYR A 126 5.63 11.26 1.73
CA TYR A 126 6.71 11.27 0.74
C TYR A 126 7.75 12.34 1.08
N ASP A 127 8.99 12.16 0.62
CA ASP A 127 10.07 13.15 0.76
C ASP A 127 11.02 13.06 -0.44
N LYS A 128 11.05 14.11 -1.26
CA LYS A 128 11.91 14.18 -2.47
C LYS A 128 13.40 14.28 -2.13
N SER A 129 13.77 14.63 -0.90
CA SER A 129 15.18 14.75 -0.49
C SER A 129 15.83 13.41 -0.16
N ARG A 130 15.04 12.33 -0.06
CA ARG A 130 15.49 10.99 0.35
C ARG A 130 15.62 10.00 -0.81
N SER A 131 15.60 10.44 -2.06
CA SER A 131 15.67 9.56 -3.25
C SER A 131 17.08 9.19 -3.66
#